data_AF-A0A9D5EUK0-F1
#
_entry.id   AF-A0A9D5EUK0-F1
#
_cell.length_a   1.000
_cell.length_b   1.000
_cell.length_c   1.000
_cell.angle_alpha   90.00
_cell.angle_beta   90.00
_cell.angle_gamma   90.00
#
_symmetry.space_group_name_H-M   'P 1'
#
loop_
_entity.id
_entity.type
_entity.pdbx_description
1 polymer ?
#
loop_
_entity_poly.entity_id
_entity_poly.type
_entity_poly.pdbx_seq_one_letter_code
_entity_poly.pdbx_strand_id
1 'polypeptide(L)'
;MVRVLLLLTSFTALAAWAGAQGPTPPLSAADKIKLFKSNRTLIENLVNHGIALSSVDAPLKRAEECRRTAVTLGNYLERAAKEDRNPDRVAELAGLMGDVVRDGLAPNLDEAERTTPAESPDGKRVKELQTIVATDLDNVRLAVPAGKVADNAKVKAALAALAELKSKFGK
;
A
#
# COMPACT_ATOMS: atom_id res chain seq x y z
N MET A 1 -35.40 -28.65 -16.88
CA MET A 1 -34.78 -28.23 -18.17
C MET A 1 -34.34 -26.75 -18.16
N VAL A 2 -35.16 -25.81 -17.69
CA VAL A 2 -34.84 -24.36 -17.61
C VAL A 2 -33.54 -24.06 -16.81
N ARG A 3 -33.28 -24.77 -15.71
CA ARG A 3 -32.06 -24.59 -14.89
C ARG A 3 -30.76 -25.00 -15.61
N VAL A 4 -30.82 -26.03 -16.45
CA VAL A 4 -29.67 -26.51 -17.23
C VAL A 4 -29.35 -25.52 -18.36
N LEU A 5 -30.40 -24.97 -18.98
CA LEU A 5 -30.27 -23.93 -20.00
C LEU A 5 -29.63 -22.65 -19.44
N LEU A 6 -30.08 -22.20 -18.25
CA LEU A 6 -29.54 -21.01 -17.57
C LEU A 6 -28.07 -21.17 -17.16
N LEU A 7 -27.67 -22.36 -16.71
CA LEU A 7 -26.27 -22.64 -16.37
C LEU A 7 -25.39 -22.61 -17.62
N LEU A 8 -25.81 -23.25 -18.72
CA LEU A 8 -25.08 -23.26 -19.98
C LEU A 8 -24.89 -21.85 -20.55
N THR A 9 -25.94 -21.01 -20.55
CA THR A 9 -25.83 -19.63 -21.04
C THR A 9 -24.92 -18.77 -20.17
N SER A 10 -24.92 -19.01 -18.86
CA SER A 10 -24.03 -18.31 -17.91
C SER A 10 -22.56 -18.67 -18.17
N PHE A 11 -22.26 -19.95 -18.33
CA PHE A 11 -20.89 -20.41 -18.60
C PHE A 11 -20.36 -19.91 -19.95
N THR A 12 -21.19 -19.87 -21.00
CA THR A 12 -20.77 -19.33 -22.30
C THR A 12 -20.48 -17.83 -22.25
N ALA A 13 -21.25 -17.07 -21.46
CA ALA A 13 -21.01 -15.64 -21.27
C ALA A 13 -19.71 -15.37 -20.50
N LEU A 14 -19.42 -16.17 -19.46
CA LEU A 14 -18.16 -16.08 -18.72
C LEU A 14 -16.95 -16.51 -19.57
N ALA A 15 -17.08 -17.57 -20.37
CA ALA A 15 -16.00 -18.05 -21.24
C ALA A 15 -15.67 -17.04 -22.36
N ALA A 16 -16.69 -16.39 -22.94
CA ALA A 16 -16.49 -15.31 -23.90
C ALA A 16 -15.84 -14.07 -23.26
N TRP A 17 -16.19 -13.75 -22.02
CA TRP A 17 -15.58 -12.64 -21.28
C TRP A 17 -14.13 -12.92 -20.88
N ALA A 18 -13.81 -14.15 -20.48
CA ALA A 18 -12.44 -14.57 -20.20
C ALA A 18 -11.58 -14.61 -21.48
N GLY A 19 -12.12 -15.06 -22.61
CA GLY A 19 -11.43 -15.08 -23.90
C GLY A 19 -11.20 -13.70 -24.53
N ALA A 20 -12.02 -12.70 -24.15
CA ALA A 20 -11.84 -11.31 -24.57
C ALA A 20 -10.68 -10.59 -23.83
N GLN A 21 -10.15 -11.18 -22.76
CA GLN A 21 -8.90 -10.74 -22.12
C GLN A 21 -7.71 -11.30 -22.92
N GLY A 22 -7.59 -10.86 -24.18
CA GLY A 22 -6.51 -11.28 -25.08
C GLY A 22 -5.13 -11.18 -24.40
N PRO A 23 -4.15 -12.00 -24.81
CA PRO A 23 -2.87 -12.09 -24.13
C PRO A 23 -2.26 -10.70 -23.97
N THR A 24 -2.00 -10.32 -22.71
CA THR A 24 -1.29 -9.08 -22.41
C THR A 24 -0.01 -9.03 -23.24
N PRO A 25 0.20 -7.98 -24.05
CA PRO A 25 1.40 -7.86 -24.85
C PRO A 25 2.64 -8.06 -23.97
N PRO A 26 3.62 -8.88 -24.38
CA PRO A 26 4.81 -9.06 -23.58
C PRO A 26 5.52 -7.73 -23.39
N LEU A 27 5.97 -7.46 -22.16
CA LEU A 27 6.72 -6.24 -21.82
C LEU A 27 7.93 -6.08 -22.76
N SER A 28 8.17 -4.84 -23.19
CA SER A 28 9.37 -4.52 -23.97
C SER A 28 10.64 -4.77 -23.14
N ALA A 29 11.78 -4.97 -23.82
CA ALA A 29 13.06 -5.13 -23.12
C ALA A 29 13.42 -3.89 -22.27
N ALA A 30 13.08 -2.70 -22.74
CA ALA A 30 13.26 -1.45 -22.01
C ALA A 30 12.42 -1.42 -20.72
N ASP A 31 11.14 -1.81 -20.81
CA ASP A 31 10.24 -1.86 -19.65
C ASP A 31 10.71 -2.90 -18.62
N LYS A 32 11.19 -4.06 -19.08
CA LYS A 32 11.76 -5.09 -18.20
C LYS A 32 12.98 -4.57 -17.43
N ILE A 33 13.91 -3.88 -18.12
CA ILE A 33 15.09 -3.29 -17.46
C ILE A 33 14.68 -2.20 -16.47
N LYS A 34 13.71 -1.35 -16.83
CA LYS A 34 13.18 -0.31 -15.94
C LYS A 34 12.56 -0.92 -14.68
N LEU A 35 11.71 -1.92 -14.82
CA LEU A 35 11.09 -2.64 -13.71
C LEU A 35 12.12 -3.34 -12.84
N PHE A 36 13.12 -4.01 -13.44
CA PHE A 36 14.20 -4.65 -12.70
C PHE A 36 14.96 -3.66 -11.82
N LYS A 37 15.36 -2.51 -12.37
CA LYS A 37 16.05 -1.45 -11.61
C LYS A 37 15.18 -0.91 -10.48
N SER A 38 13.92 -0.58 -10.79
CA SER A 38 12.96 -0.06 -9.80
C SER A 38 12.74 -1.05 -8.65
N ASN A 39 12.51 -2.33 -8.97
CA ASN A 39 12.28 -3.36 -7.98
C ASN A 39 13.53 -3.65 -7.14
N ARG A 40 14.71 -3.66 -7.76
CA ARG A 40 15.97 -3.83 -7.03
C ARG A 40 16.15 -2.72 -5.99
N THR A 41 15.97 -1.47 -6.38
CA THR A 41 16.08 -0.34 -5.43
C THR A 41 15.01 -0.39 -4.34
N LEU A 42 13.77 -0.79 -4.68
CA LEU A 42 12.73 -0.98 -3.67
C LEU A 42 13.13 -2.06 -2.66
N ILE A 43 13.58 -3.23 -3.14
CA ILE A 43 13.99 -4.35 -2.28
C ILE A 43 15.18 -3.96 -1.40
N GLU A 44 16.19 -3.29 -1.96
CA GLU A 44 17.34 -2.80 -1.19
C GLU A 44 16.88 -1.87 -0.05
N ASN A 45 15.96 -0.94 -0.32
CA ASN A 45 15.39 -0.07 0.71
C ASN A 45 14.58 -0.85 1.76
N LEU A 46 13.74 -1.80 1.34
CA LEU A 46 12.94 -2.62 2.26
C LEU A 46 13.82 -3.49 3.16
N VAL A 47 14.89 -4.08 2.62
CA VAL A 47 15.88 -4.85 3.39
C VAL A 47 16.59 -3.93 4.39
N ASN A 48 17.06 -2.75 3.96
CA ASN A 48 17.70 -1.80 4.85
C ASN A 48 16.77 -1.35 5.99
N HIS A 49 15.49 -1.09 5.71
CA HIS A 49 14.52 -0.78 6.76
C HIS A 49 14.25 -1.97 7.68
N GLY A 50 14.20 -3.20 7.15
CA GLY A 50 14.08 -4.40 7.96
C GLY A 50 15.25 -4.58 8.93
N ILE A 51 16.48 -4.34 8.46
CA ILE A 51 17.68 -4.35 9.30
C ILE A 51 17.60 -3.26 10.37
N ALA A 52 17.25 -2.02 10.00
CA ALA A 52 17.08 -0.93 10.95
C ALA A 52 16.01 -1.25 12.00
N LEU A 53 14.86 -1.79 11.59
CA LEU A 53 13.78 -2.21 12.48
C LEU A 53 14.22 -3.33 13.43
N SER A 54 15.04 -4.27 12.97
CA SER A 54 15.56 -5.35 13.83
C SER A 54 16.53 -4.88 14.91
N SER A 55 17.08 -3.67 14.77
CA SER A 55 18.04 -3.08 15.71
C SER A 55 17.42 -2.21 16.80
N VAL A 56 16.08 -2.05 16.81
CA VAL A 56 15.38 -1.14 17.72
C VAL A 56 14.41 -1.88 18.65
N ASP A 57 14.60 -1.69 19.96
CA ASP A 57 13.80 -2.37 21.00
C ASP A 57 12.64 -1.52 21.53
N ALA A 58 12.72 -0.19 21.40
CA ALA A 58 11.69 0.70 21.90
C ALA A 58 10.47 0.74 20.95
N PRO A 59 9.22 0.59 21.45
CA PRO A 59 8.01 0.58 20.61
C PRO A 59 7.87 1.83 19.73
N LEU A 60 8.16 3.02 20.29
CA LEU A 60 8.14 4.27 19.53
C LEU A 60 9.15 4.27 18.38
N LYS A 61 10.36 3.74 18.61
CA LYS A 61 11.40 3.64 17.58
C LYS A 61 11.03 2.63 16.49
N ARG A 62 10.45 1.49 16.88
CA ARG A 62 9.88 0.53 15.91
C ARG A 62 8.81 1.17 15.03
N ALA A 63 7.89 1.94 15.63
CA ALA A 63 6.87 2.66 14.87
C ALA A 63 7.48 3.66 13.88
N GLU A 64 8.55 4.38 14.25
CA GLU A 64 9.27 5.29 13.35
C GLU A 64 9.89 4.55 12.15
N GLU A 65 10.51 3.39 12.35
CA GLU A 65 11.07 2.58 11.26
C GLU A 65 9.99 1.93 10.37
N CYS A 66 8.89 1.45 10.96
CA CYS A 66 7.72 0.99 10.19
C CYS A 66 7.14 2.13 9.34
N ARG A 67 7.09 3.35 9.86
CA ARG A 67 6.66 4.53 9.11
C ARG A 67 7.56 4.80 7.91
N ARG A 68 8.89 4.78 8.10
CA ARG A 68 9.85 4.98 6.99
C ARG A 68 9.64 3.97 5.87
N THR A 69 9.36 2.71 6.23
CA THR A 69 8.99 1.66 5.28
C THR A 69 7.71 2.01 4.54
N ALA A 70 6.65 2.42 5.24
CA ALA A 70 5.38 2.83 4.64
C ALA A 70 5.52 4.03 3.71
N VAL A 71 6.29 5.06 4.09
CA VAL A 71 6.57 6.23 3.24
C VAL A 71 7.32 5.81 1.97
N THR A 72 8.27 4.89 2.08
CA THR A 72 9.00 4.38 0.92
C THR A 72 8.05 3.68 -0.05
N LEU A 73 7.15 2.82 0.45
CA LEU A 73 6.12 2.20 -0.38
C LEU A 73 5.20 3.26 -1.01
N GLY A 74 4.81 4.28 -0.26
CA GLY A 74 4.03 5.43 -0.76
C GLY A 74 4.70 6.16 -1.91
N ASN A 75 6.01 6.42 -1.83
CA ASN A 75 6.77 7.06 -2.90
C ASN A 75 6.80 6.21 -4.19
N TYR A 76 6.97 4.89 -4.05
CA TYR A 76 6.93 3.97 -5.20
C TYR A 76 5.52 3.84 -5.78
N LEU A 77 4.48 3.91 -4.94
CA LEU A 77 3.09 3.94 -5.37
C LEU A 77 2.81 5.19 -6.19
N GLU A 78 3.19 6.37 -5.70
CA GLU A 78 3.05 7.63 -6.40
C GLU A 78 3.72 7.57 -7.77
N ARG A 79 4.95 7.06 -7.82
CA ARG A 79 5.67 6.85 -9.07
C ARG A 79 4.92 5.91 -10.03
N ALA A 80 4.43 4.78 -9.52
CA ALA A 80 3.66 3.83 -10.31
C ALA A 80 2.36 4.45 -10.87
N ALA A 81 1.75 5.37 -10.11
CA ALA A 81 0.54 6.08 -10.51
C ALA A 81 0.81 7.17 -11.56
N LYS A 82 1.86 7.98 -11.36
CA LYS A 82 2.14 9.16 -12.19
C LYS A 82 3.00 8.86 -13.42
N GLU A 83 4.10 8.14 -13.23
CA GLU A 83 5.08 7.87 -14.29
C GLU A 83 4.69 6.63 -15.09
N ASP A 84 4.48 5.50 -14.40
CA ASP A 84 4.26 4.21 -15.06
C ASP A 84 2.80 4.02 -15.49
N ARG A 85 1.88 4.77 -14.86
CA ARG A 85 0.43 4.67 -15.04
C ARG A 85 -0.08 3.24 -14.96
N ASN A 86 0.50 2.46 -14.03
CA ASN A 86 0.24 1.04 -13.89
C ASN A 86 -0.69 0.77 -12.69
N PRO A 87 -2.00 0.53 -12.93
CA PRO A 87 -2.97 0.38 -11.85
C PRO A 87 -2.75 -0.88 -11.01
N ASP A 88 -2.28 -1.99 -11.59
CA ASP A 88 -2.00 -3.21 -10.82
C ASP A 88 -0.85 -2.98 -9.84
N ARG A 89 0.20 -2.28 -10.28
CA ARG A 89 1.34 -1.93 -9.41
C ARG A 89 0.96 -0.94 -8.32
N VAL A 90 0.10 0.03 -8.61
CA VAL A 90 -0.44 0.95 -7.60
C VAL A 90 -1.22 0.19 -6.54
N ALA A 91 -2.11 -0.72 -6.95
CA ALA A 91 -2.90 -1.52 -6.02
C ALA A 91 -2.03 -2.43 -5.15
N GLU A 92 -1.02 -3.08 -5.73
CA GLU A 92 -0.05 -3.92 -5.01
C GLU A 92 0.71 -3.11 -3.94
N LEU A 93 1.30 -1.98 -4.32
CA LEU A 93 2.08 -1.14 -3.40
C LEU A 93 1.20 -0.51 -2.31
N ALA A 94 -0.05 -0.17 -2.64
CA ALA A 94 -1.02 0.32 -1.66
C ALA A 94 -1.38 -0.77 -0.64
N GLY A 95 -1.55 -2.01 -1.09
CA GLY A 95 -1.77 -3.16 -0.22
C GLY A 95 -0.59 -3.38 0.74
N LEU A 96 0.63 -3.45 0.20
CA LEU A 96 1.85 -3.62 1.00
C LEU A 96 2.04 -2.48 2.01
N MET A 97 1.79 -1.24 1.62
CA MET A 97 1.81 -0.10 2.54
C MET A 97 0.77 -0.27 3.65
N GLY A 98 -0.44 -0.69 3.29
CA GLY A 98 -1.51 -0.99 4.23
C GLY A 98 -1.12 -2.07 5.24
N ASP A 99 -0.46 -3.14 4.79
CA ASP A 99 0.03 -4.22 5.66
C ASP A 99 1.10 -3.72 6.64
N VAL A 100 2.09 -2.94 6.16
CA VAL A 100 3.11 -2.34 7.05
C VAL A 100 2.46 -1.42 8.09
N VAL A 101 1.48 -0.61 7.68
CA VAL A 101 0.78 0.31 8.58
C VAL A 101 -0.07 -0.45 9.60
N ARG A 102 -0.81 -1.46 9.16
CA ARG A 102 -1.73 -2.24 9.99
C ARG A 102 -1.01 -3.16 10.98
N ASP A 103 0.00 -3.87 10.51
CA ASP A 103 0.60 -5.00 11.24
C ASP A 103 1.93 -4.61 11.90
N GLY A 104 2.63 -3.60 11.36
CA GLY A 104 3.87 -3.11 11.93
C GLY A 104 3.70 -1.81 12.71
N LEU A 105 3.13 -0.79 12.08
CA LEU A 105 3.13 0.56 12.64
C LEU A 105 2.09 0.73 13.76
N ALA A 106 0.82 0.41 13.49
CA ALA A 106 -0.27 0.66 14.44
C ALA A 106 -0.05 -0.04 15.79
N PRO A 107 0.32 -1.33 15.86
CA PRO A 107 0.52 -2.01 17.14
C PRO A 107 1.69 -1.42 17.95
N ASN A 108 2.75 -0.97 17.27
CA ASN A 108 3.88 -0.32 17.95
C ASN A 108 3.53 1.07 18.48
N LEU A 109 2.66 1.82 17.78
CA LEU A 109 2.13 3.08 18.30
C LEU A 109 1.19 2.87 19.50
N ASP A 110 0.31 1.86 19.42
CA ASP A 110 -0.59 1.51 20.53
C ASP A 110 0.20 1.07 21.76
N GLU A 111 1.27 0.28 21.57
CA GLU A 111 2.18 -0.11 22.64
C GLU A 111 2.90 1.11 23.23
N ALA A 112 3.46 1.98 22.38
CA ALA A 112 4.14 3.20 22.82
C ALA A 112 3.20 4.13 23.61
N GLU A 113 1.95 4.30 23.17
CA GLU A 113 0.95 5.11 23.87
C GLU A 113 0.63 4.54 25.26
N ARG A 114 0.60 3.21 25.39
CA ARG A 114 0.33 2.52 26.66
C ARG A 114 1.51 2.58 27.63
N THR A 115 2.75 2.49 27.14
CA THR A 115 3.95 2.35 28.00
C THR A 115 4.64 3.68 28.31
N THR A 116 4.34 4.73 27.55
CA THR A 116 5.00 6.03 27.68
C THR A 116 4.09 7.05 28.37
N PRO A 117 4.54 7.74 29.43
CA PRO A 117 3.75 8.80 30.06
C PRO A 117 3.41 9.93 29.08
N ALA A 118 2.14 10.32 28.99
CA ALA A 118 1.66 11.30 28.01
C ALA A 118 2.35 12.67 28.09
N GLU A 119 2.68 13.13 29.30
CA GLU A 119 3.34 14.43 29.53
C GLU A 119 4.84 14.43 29.18
N SER A 120 5.42 13.24 28.95
CA SER A 120 6.83 13.12 28.59
C SER A 120 7.09 13.59 27.14
N PRO A 121 8.35 13.95 26.80
CA PRO A 121 8.72 14.23 25.42
C PRO A 121 8.34 13.11 24.45
N ASP A 122 8.52 11.85 24.85
CA ASP A 122 8.17 10.68 24.03
C ASP A 122 6.66 10.51 23.91
N GLY A 123 5.88 10.84 24.94
CA GLY A 123 4.41 10.83 24.89
C GLY A 123 3.88 11.85 23.87
N LYS A 124 4.46 13.05 23.85
CA LYS A 124 4.17 14.07 22.81
C LYS A 124 4.56 13.57 21.42
N ARG A 125 5.71 12.89 21.31
CA ARG A 125 6.19 12.33 20.06
C ARG A 125 5.28 11.22 19.51
N VAL A 126 4.68 10.39 20.37
CA VAL A 126 3.66 9.40 19.95
C VAL A 126 2.47 10.08 19.29
N LYS A 127 1.91 11.13 19.90
CA LYS A 127 0.77 11.87 19.34
C LYS A 127 1.11 12.59 18.04
N GLU A 128 2.31 13.18 17.97
CA GLU A 128 2.82 13.75 16.73
C GLU A 128 2.93 12.68 15.63
N LEU A 129 3.50 11.51 15.94
CA LEU A 129 3.67 10.42 14.98
C LEU A 129 2.33 9.88 14.48
N GLN A 130 1.30 9.77 15.34
CA GLN A 130 -0.07 9.43 14.91
C GLN A 130 -0.61 10.44 13.88
N THR A 131 -0.43 11.75 14.13
CA THR A 131 -0.88 12.82 13.22
C THR A 131 -0.14 12.77 11.89
N ILE A 132 1.17 12.55 11.94
CA ILE A 132 2.00 12.45 10.75
C ILE A 132 1.59 11.23 9.91
N VAL A 133 1.34 10.08 10.53
CA VAL A 133 0.91 8.86 9.80
C VAL A 133 -0.44 9.05 9.13
N ALA A 134 -1.39 9.71 9.80
CA ALA A 134 -2.67 10.08 9.18
C ALA A 134 -2.47 10.98 7.94
N THR A 135 -1.49 11.89 8.00
CA THR A 135 -1.13 12.78 6.89
C THR A 135 -0.45 12.01 5.75
N ASP A 136 0.48 11.10 6.05
CA ASP A 136 1.15 10.26 5.06
C ASP A 136 0.14 9.41 4.27
N LEU A 137 -0.86 8.84 4.96
CA LEU A 137 -1.94 8.07 4.32
C LEU A 137 -2.81 8.93 3.39
N ASP A 138 -3.12 10.17 3.77
CA ASP A 138 -3.83 11.10 2.90
C ASP A 138 -2.99 11.47 1.67
N ASN A 139 -1.72 11.81 1.88
CA ASN A 139 -0.81 12.22 0.81
C ASN A 139 -0.71 11.15 -0.27
N VAL A 140 -0.57 9.87 0.13
CA VAL A 140 -0.52 8.75 -0.82
C VAL A 140 -1.84 8.61 -1.61
N ARG A 141 -2.99 8.80 -0.96
CA ARG A 141 -4.28 8.76 -1.65
C ARG A 141 -4.44 9.90 -2.65
N LEU A 142 -4.00 11.10 -2.27
CA LEU A 142 -4.05 12.30 -3.13
C LEU A 142 -3.02 12.25 -4.26
N ALA A 143 -1.95 11.46 -4.11
CA ALA A 143 -0.92 11.31 -5.13
C ALA A 143 -1.38 10.53 -6.37
N VAL A 144 -2.46 9.75 -6.28
CA VAL A 144 -3.02 9.01 -7.42
C VAL A 144 -3.87 9.95 -8.28
N PRO A 145 -3.44 10.27 -9.52
CA PRO A 145 -4.18 11.21 -10.37
C PRO A 145 -5.49 10.59 -10.88
N ALA A 146 -6.49 11.44 -11.10
CA ALA A 146 -7.76 11.03 -11.70
C ALA A 146 -7.57 10.41 -13.10
N GLY A 147 -8.50 9.55 -13.50
CA GLY A 147 -8.50 8.86 -14.79
C GLY A 147 -8.22 7.36 -14.65
N LYS A 148 -7.71 6.73 -15.72
CA LYS A 148 -7.65 5.25 -15.86
C LYS A 148 -7.03 4.51 -14.67
N VAL A 149 -6.02 5.08 -14.01
CA VAL A 149 -5.39 4.47 -12.82
C VAL A 149 -6.33 4.54 -11.63
N ALA A 150 -6.84 5.73 -11.29
CA ALA A 150 -7.78 5.92 -10.19
C ALA A 150 -9.12 5.21 -10.43
N ASP A 151 -9.53 5.03 -11.70
CA ASP A 151 -10.78 4.36 -12.05
C ASP A 151 -10.74 2.84 -11.91
N ASN A 152 -9.54 2.26 -11.83
CA ASN A 152 -9.36 0.83 -11.64
C ASN A 152 -9.95 0.38 -10.29
N ALA A 153 -10.76 -0.69 -10.32
CA ALA A 153 -11.45 -1.20 -9.14
C ALA A 153 -10.49 -1.64 -8.01
N LYS A 154 -9.35 -2.24 -8.34
CA LYS A 154 -8.35 -2.66 -7.33
C LYS A 154 -7.71 -1.45 -6.66
N VAL A 155 -7.41 -0.40 -7.43
CA VAL A 155 -6.87 0.86 -6.91
C VAL A 155 -7.88 1.52 -5.99
N LYS A 156 -9.16 1.64 -6.40
CA LYS A 156 -10.23 2.17 -5.54
C LYS A 156 -10.35 1.42 -4.22
N ALA A 157 -10.36 0.08 -4.27
CA ALA A 157 -10.42 -0.75 -3.07
C ALA A 157 -9.21 -0.55 -2.15
N ALA A 158 -8.00 -0.53 -2.72
CA ALA A 158 -6.78 -0.33 -1.94
C ALA A 158 -6.72 1.06 -1.29
N LEU A 159 -7.08 2.12 -2.02
CA LEU A 159 -7.14 3.49 -1.47
C LEU A 159 -8.25 3.65 -0.42
N ALA A 160 -9.36 2.92 -0.54
CA ALA A 160 -10.39 2.87 0.49
C ALA A 160 -9.90 2.16 1.75
N ALA A 161 -9.14 1.07 1.63
CA ALA A 161 -8.53 0.40 2.78
C ALA A 161 -7.53 1.30 3.52
N LEU A 162 -6.72 2.08 2.79
CA LEU A 162 -5.85 3.10 3.40
C LEU A 162 -6.65 4.20 4.12
N ALA A 163 -7.81 4.58 3.58
CA ALA A 163 -8.73 5.52 4.22
C ALA A 163 -9.27 4.98 5.56
N GLU A 164 -9.63 3.71 5.59
CA GLU A 164 -10.11 3.04 6.79
C GLU A 164 -9.00 2.95 7.84
N LEU A 165 -7.78 2.58 7.42
CA LEU A 165 -6.62 2.55 8.32
C LEU A 165 -6.33 3.91 8.93
N LYS A 166 -6.48 5.00 8.17
CA LYS A 166 -6.31 6.37 8.68
C LYS A 166 -7.20 6.63 9.90
N SER A 167 -8.42 6.10 9.93
CA SER A 167 -9.36 6.31 11.06
C SER A 167 -8.87 5.76 12.41
N LYS A 168 -7.81 4.94 12.39
CA LYS A 168 -7.14 4.44 13.60
C LYS A 168 -6.14 5.42 14.20
N PHE A 169 -5.73 6.46 13.46
CA PHE A 169 -4.74 7.43 13.90
C PHE A 169 -5.41 8.79 14.19
N GLY A 170 -5.03 9.43 15.30
CA GLY A 170 -5.54 10.76 15.68
C GLY A 170 -6.80 10.77 16.56
N LYS A 171 -6.99 9.73 17.38
CA LYS A 171 -7.97 9.74 18.47
C LYS A 171 -7.36 10.24 19.79
#